data_AF-W1V2R1-F1
#
_entry.id   AF-W1V2R1-F1
#
_cell.length_a   1.000
_cell.length_b   1.000
_cell.length_c   1.000
_cell.angle_alpha   90.00
_cell.angle_beta   90.00
_cell.angle_gamma   90.00
#
_symmetry.space_group_name_H-M   'P 1'
#
loop_
_entity.id
_entity.type
_entity.pdbx_description
1 polymer ?
#
loop_
_entity_poly.entity_id
_entity_poly.type
_entity_poly.pdbx_seq_one_letter_code
_entity_poly.pdbx_strand_id
1 'polypeptide(L)'
;VKKTIKEHTWLRNVKLPLLGIGGTARNIAKMDQRKLSYPITKLHNYEIPYHRFHEILEEVKGKTLEERKKISGLSSERADIIIAGLTIVEELFNYVNTKTLVVGGCGLREGLFYDYYGAHYLGGNSIIDDILVHSAENVLLGMTKHELVHAKY
;
A
#
# COMPACT_ATOMS: atom_id res chain seq x y z
N VAL A 1 -14.66 11.66 9.59
CA VAL A 1 -14.04 11.44 8.26
C VAL A 1 -14.41 12.57 7.30
N LYS A 2 -15.66 12.65 6.79
CA LYS A 2 -16.10 13.73 5.88
C LYS A 2 -15.76 15.15 6.35
N LYS A 3 -16.03 15.46 7.62
CA LYS A 3 -15.73 16.78 8.20
C LYS A 3 -14.23 17.08 8.19
N THR A 4 -13.43 16.15 8.72
CA THR A 4 -11.96 16.24 8.80
C THR A 4 -11.30 16.38 7.42
N ILE A 5 -11.73 15.59 6.44
CA ILE A 5 -11.14 15.66 5.08
C ILE A 5 -11.44 17.02 4.42
N LYS A 6 -12.64 17.57 4.64
CA LYS A 6 -13.05 18.87 4.09
C LYS A 6 -12.25 20.06 4.64
N GLU A 7 -11.66 19.93 5.82
CA GLU A 7 -10.75 20.95 6.39
C GLU A 7 -9.45 21.05 5.56
N HIS A 8 -9.09 19.99 4.82
CA HIS A 8 -7.92 19.95 3.95
C HIS A 8 -8.32 20.15 2.49
N THR A 9 -8.57 21.40 2.10
CA THR A 9 -9.00 21.76 0.74
C THR A 9 -7.96 21.46 -0.33
N TRP A 10 -6.67 21.46 0.02
CA TRP A 10 -5.56 21.16 -0.89
C TRP A 10 -5.58 19.74 -1.46
N LEU A 11 -6.29 18.80 -0.82
CA LEU A 11 -6.45 17.42 -1.30
C LEU A 11 -7.57 17.28 -2.35
N ARG A 12 -8.44 18.28 -2.47
CA ARG A 12 -9.65 18.19 -3.31
C ARG A 12 -9.27 18.20 -4.79
N ASN A 13 -9.76 17.22 -5.56
CA ASN A 13 -9.56 17.13 -7.02
C ASN A 13 -8.09 17.16 -7.48
N VAL A 14 -7.15 16.73 -6.65
CA VAL A 14 -5.73 16.64 -7.01
C VAL A 14 -5.48 15.54 -8.05
N LYS A 15 -6.37 14.53 -8.14
CA LYS A 15 -6.33 13.42 -9.11
C LYS A 15 -5.07 12.55 -9.05
N LEU A 16 -4.26 12.68 -7.99
CA LEU A 16 -3.11 11.82 -7.74
C LEU A 16 -3.56 10.46 -7.18
N PRO A 17 -2.78 9.38 -7.41
CA PRO A 17 -3.06 8.08 -6.80
C PRO A 17 -3.10 8.15 -5.27
N LEU A 18 -3.98 7.38 -4.64
CA LEU A 18 -3.95 7.20 -3.20
C LEU A 18 -2.88 6.19 -2.83
N LEU A 19 -1.96 6.53 -1.94
CA LEU A 19 -1.01 5.58 -1.38
C LEU A 19 -1.56 5.03 -0.05
N GLY A 20 -2.04 3.79 -0.07
CA GLY A 20 -2.55 3.10 1.10
C GLY A 20 -1.45 2.39 1.87
N ILE A 21 -1.18 2.83 3.10
CA ILE A 21 -0.20 2.23 4.01
C ILE A 21 -0.93 1.51 5.16
N GLY A 22 -0.36 0.38 5.61
CA GLY A 22 -0.83 -0.32 6.80
C GLY A 22 -1.81 -1.47 6.53
N GLY A 23 -2.40 -1.98 7.62
CA GLY A 23 -3.16 -3.23 7.61
C GLY A 23 -4.40 -3.21 6.72
N THR A 24 -5.16 -2.10 6.71
CA THR A 24 -6.39 -1.98 5.92
C THR A 24 -6.08 -2.04 4.42
N ALA A 25 -5.16 -1.21 3.93
CA ALA A 25 -4.74 -1.21 2.53
C ALA A 25 -4.22 -2.59 2.08
N ARG A 26 -3.43 -3.25 2.94
CA ARG A 26 -2.93 -4.62 2.66
C ARG A 26 -4.05 -5.66 2.59
N ASN A 27 -5.08 -5.58 3.44
CA ASN A 27 -6.23 -6.49 3.35
C ASN A 27 -7.02 -6.25 2.06
N ILE A 28 -7.23 -4.98 1.66
CA ILE A 28 -7.88 -4.64 0.39
C ILE A 28 -7.13 -5.27 -0.79
N ALA A 29 -5.81 -5.07 -0.87
CA ALA A 29 -4.99 -5.68 -1.91
C ALA A 29 -5.02 -7.21 -1.89
N LYS A 30 -4.99 -7.84 -0.70
CA LYS A 30 -5.07 -9.29 -0.59
C LYS A 30 -6.41 -9.83 -1.09
N MET A 31 -7.53 -9.21 -0.71
CA MET A 31 -8.85 -9.60 -1.21
C MET A 31 -8.90 -9.50 -2.74
N ASP A 32 -8.41 -8.40 -3.29
CA ASP A 32 -8.36 -8.13 -4.72
C ASP A 32 -7.47 -9.12 -5.48
N GLN A 33 -6.26 -9.40 -4.98
CA GLN A 33 -5.35 -10.39 -5.56
C GLN A 33 -5.94 -11.80 -5.54
N ARG A 34 -6.60 -12.19 -4.44
CA ARG A 34 -7.24 -13.50 -4.31
C ARG A 34 -8.42 -13.66 -5.28
N LYS A 35 -9.22 -12.61 -5.46
CA LYS A 35 -10.34 -12.59 -6.40
C LYS A 35 -9.86 -12.80 -7.85
N LEU A 36 -8.72 -12.22 -8.22
CA LEU A 36 -8.14 -12.36 -9.56
C LEU A 36 -7.24 -13.58 -9.76
N SER A 37 -7.00 -14.39 -8.73
CA SER A 37 -5.96 -15.43 -8.76
C SER A 37 -4.60 -14.86 -9.21
N TYR A 38 -4.25 -13.67 -8.69
CA TYR A 38 -3.08 -12.92 -9.15
C TYR A 38 -1.78 -13.68 -8.85
N PRO A 39 -0.87 -13.85 -9.83
CA PRO A 39 0.29 -14.73 -9.69
C PRO A 39 1.39 -14.17 -8.79
N ILE A 40 1.42 -12.85 -8.57
CA ILE A 40 2.47 -12.19 -7.78
C ILE A 40 1.94 -11.91 -6.37
N THR A 41 2.59 -12.49 -5.37
CA THR A 41 2.17 -12.37 -3.95
C THR A 41 2.62 -11.07 -3.28
N LYS A 42 3.53 -10.31 -3.91
CA LYS A 42 4.03 -9.04 -3.38
C LYS A 42 2.96 -7.96 -3.48
N LEU A 43 2.73 -7.24 -2.38
CA LEU A 43 1.72 -6.18 -2.28
C LEU A 43 2.29 -4.77 -2.52
N HIS A 44 3.61 -4.60 -2.36
CA HIS A 44 4.25 -3.31 -2.56
C HIS A 44 4.08 -2.88 -4.02
N ASN A 45 3.58 -1.65 -4.22
CA ASN A 45 3.26 -1.09 -5.53
C ASN A 45 2.13 -1.84 -6.27
N TYR A 46 1.28 -2.57 -5.54
CA TYR A 46 0.09 -3.17 -6.13
C TYR A 46 -0.99 -2.10 -6.34
N GLU A 47 -1.52 -2.02 -7.55
CA GLU A 47 -2.50 -1.02 -7.94
C GLU A 47 -3.92 -1.60 -8.03
N ILE A 48 -4.87 -0.87 -7.44
CA ILE A 48 -6.28 -1.23 -7.37
C ILE A 48 -7.09 -0.10 -7.99
N PRO A 49 -7.67 -0.30 -9.18
CA PRO A 49 -8.60 0.64 -9.77
C PRO A 49 -9.86 0.83 -8.91
N TYR A 50 -10.43 2.04 -8.96
CA TYR A 50 -11.62 2.40 -8.18
C TYR A 50 -12.78 1.40 -8.35
N HIS A 51 -13.06 0.93 -9.56
CA HIS A 51 -14.16 -0.02 -9.80
C HIS A 51 -13.98 -1.34 -9.05
N ARG A 52 -12.76 -1.91 -9.04
CA ARG A 52 -12.44 -3.13 -8.30
C ARG A 52 -12.47 -2.91 -6.79
N PHE A 53 -11.95 -1.78 -6.34
CA PHE A 53 -12.09 -1.38 -4.94
C PHE A 53 -13.57 -1.30 -4.52
N HIS A 54 -14.41 -0.70 -5.35
CA HIS A 54 -15.84 -0.55 -5.09
C HIS A 54 -16.56 -1.91 -5.07
N GLU A 55 -16.21 -2.84 -5.97
CA GLU A 55 -16.71 -4.21 -5.91
C GLU A 55 -16.39 -4.91 -4.57
N ILE A 56 -15.16 -4.74 -4.07
CA ILE A 56 -14.76 -5.29 -2.76
C ILE A 56 -15.59 -4.66 -1.64
N LEU A 57 -15.82 -3.34 -1.70
CA LEU A 57 -16.62 -2.65 -0.70
C LEU A 57 -18.06 -3.18 -0.65
N GLU A 58 -18.71 -3.30 -1.81
CA GLU A 58 -20.08 -3.80 -1.90
C GLU A 58 -20.17 -5.28 -1.47
N GLU A 59 -19.17 -6.09 -1.83
CA GLU A 59 -19.07 -7.47 -1.38
C GLU A 59 -19.02 -7.58 0.16
N VAL A 60 -18.22 -6.74 0.80
CA VAL A 60 -18.04 -6.75 2.26
C VAL A 60 -19.27 -6.18 2.97
N LYS A 61 -19.88 -5.12 2.43
CA LYS A 61 -21.11 -4.51 2.96
C LYS A 61 -22.28 -5.51 2.98
N GLY A 62 -22.41 -6.33 1.94
CA GLY A 62 -23.50 -7.30 1.81
C GLY A 62 -23.37 -8.54 2.70
N LYS A 63 -22.24 -8.73 3.39
CA LYS A 63 -21.97 -9.93 4.21
C LYS A 63 -22.08 -9.64 5.71
N THR A 64 -22.54 -10.63 6.47
CA THR A 64 -22.47 -10.65 7.94
C THR A 64 -21.02 -10.80 8.42
N LEU A 65 -20.76 -10.59 9.72
CA LEU A 65 -19.41 -10.76 10.29
C LEU A 65 -18.85 -12.16 10.05
N GLU A 66 -19.65 -13.20 10.25
CA GLU A 66 -19.22 -14.59 10.07
C GLU A 66 -18.92 -14.92 8.60
N GLU A 67 -19.65 -14.32 7.66
CA GLU A 67 -19.37 -14.45 6.24
C GLU A 67 -18.13 -13.66 5.83
N ARG A 68 -17.92 -12.48 6.40
CA ARG A 68 -16.70 -11.68 6.15
C ARG A 68 -15.44 -12.42 6.59
N LYS A 69 -15.47 -13.13 7.71
CA LYS A 69 -14.34 -13.97 8.16
C LYS A 69 -13.96 -15.06 7.15
N LYS A 70 -14.87 -15.43 6.23
CA LYS A 70 -14.64 -16.41 5.16
C LYS A 70 -14.16 -15.79 3.85
N ILE A 71 -14.10 -14.45 3.74
CA ILE A 71 -13.60 -13.77 2.53
C ILE A 71 -12.11 -14.04 2.39
N SER A 72 -11.71 -14.63 1.25
CA SER A 72 -10.31 -14.91 0.96
C SER A 72 -9.49 -13.61 0.90
N GLY A 73 -8.37 -13.58 1.62
CA GLY A 73 -7.49 -12.41 1.70
C GLY A 73 -7.85 -11.41 2.82
N LEU A 74 -9.03 -11.52 3.44
CA LEU A 74 -9.39 -10.76 4.63
C LEU A 74 -8.97 -11.53 5.89
N SER A 75 -8.22 -10.87 6.77
CA SER A 75 -7.94 -11.42 8.11
C SER A 75 -9.20 -11.46 8.96
N SER A 76 -9.44 -12.60 9.64
CA SER A 76 -10.59 -12.80 10.52
C SER A 76 -10.67 -11.77 11.65
N GLU A 77 -9.52 -11.37 12.20
CA GLU A 77 -9.38 -10.32 13.24
C GLU A 77 -9.73 -8.91 12.73
N ARG A 78 -9.80 -8.73 11.40
CA ARG A 78 -10.13 -7.45 10.76
C ARG A 78 -11.55 -7.41 10.21
N ALA A 79 -12.29 -8.53 10.25
CA ALA A 79 -13.58 -8.67 9.58
C ALA A 79 -14.69 -7.78 10.18
N ASP A 80 -14.54 -7.37 11.44
CA ASP A 80 -15.42 -6.45 12.16
C ASP A 80 -15.16 -4.99 11.75
N ILE A 81 -13.90 -4.58 11.65
CA ILE A 81 -13.50 -3.19 11.40
C ILE A 81 -13.28 -2.85 9.91
N ILE A 82 -13.23 -3.84 9.03
CA ILE A 82 -12.87 -3.63 7.61
C ILE A 82 -13.83 -2.69 6.89
N ILE A 83 -15.13 -2.69 7.20
CA ILE A 83 -16.12 -1.79 6.58
C ILE A 83 -15.78 -0.33 6.87
N ALA A 84 -15.45 -0.02 8.12
CA ALA A 84 -15.07 1.34 8.49
C ALA A 84 -13.83 1.78 7.71
N GLY A 85 -12.83 0.89 7.60
CA GLY A 85 -11.62 1.12 6.82
C GLY A 85 -11.89 1.37 5.33
N LEU A 86 -12.70 0.52 4.69
CA LEU A 86 -13.09 0.68 3.28
C LEU A 86 -13.89 1.98 3.07
N THR A 87 -14.80 2.32 3.98
CA THR A 87 -15.62 3.54 3.88
C THR A 87 -14.74 4.81 3.94
N ILE A 88 -13.69 4.80 4.76
CA ILE A 88 -12.71 5.90 4.80
C ILE A 88 -11.99 6.04 3.45
N VAL A 89 -11.55 4.91 2.88
CA VAL A 89 -10.85 4.89 1.59
C VAL A 89 -11.77 5.35 0.46
N GLU A 90 -13.04 4.92 0.45
CA GLU A 90 -14.06 5.39 -0.51
C GLU A 90 -14.23 6.91 -0.45
N GLU A 91 -14.31 7.48 0.74
CA GLU A 91 -14.42 8.93 0.89
C GLU A 91 -13.18 9.66 0.36
N LEU A 92 -11.98 9.10 0.57
CA LEU A 92 -10.74 9.65 0.01
C LEU A 92 -10.70 9.56 -1.52
N PHE A 93 -11.17 8.45 -2.10
CA PHE A 93 -11.30 8.31 -3.55
C PHE A 93 -12.14 9.44 -4.14
N ASN A 94 -13.32 9.66 -3.55
CA ASN A 94 -14.27 10.67 -3.99
C ASN A 94 -13.77 12.10 -3.78
N TYR A 95 -13.11 12.38 -2.66
CA TYR A 95 -12.62 13.71 -2.35
C TYR A 95 -11.41 14.12 -3.20
N VAL A 96 -10.46 13.21 -3.40
CA VAL A 96 -9.26 13.43 -4.22
C VAL A 96 -9.58 13.34 -5.72
N ASN A 97 -10.69 12.69 -6.08
CA ASN A 97 -11.09 12.38 -7.45
C ASN A 97 -10.01 11.56 -8.19
N THR A 98 -9.52 10.54 -7.50
CA THR A 98 -8.51 9.61 -8.01
C THR A 98 -9.16 8.35 -8.56
N LYS A 99 -8.44 7.65 -9.44
CA LYS A 99 -8.92 6.40 -10.05
C LYS A 99 -8.21 5.16 -9.52
N THR A 100 -7.16 5.33 -8.72
CA THR A 100 -6.26 4.25 -8.32
C THR A 100 -5.85 4.37 -6.86
N LEU A 101 -5.89 3.24 -6.16
CA LEU A 101 -5.24 3.02 -4.87
C LEU A 101 -3.98 2.17 -5.10
N VAL A 102 -2.83 2.69 -4.68
CA VAL A 102 -1.55 1.99 -4.68
C VAL A 102 -1.26 1.53 -3.26
N VAL A 103 -0.86 0.26 -3.08
CA VAL A 103 -0.56 -0.27 -1.75
C VAL A 103 0.93 -0.18 -1.43
N GLY A 104 1.23 0.52 -0.34
CA GLY A 104 2.57 0.65 0.21
C GLY A 104 2.98 -0.58 1.01
N GLY A 105 4.09 -1.21 0.61
CA GLY A 105 4.72 -2.27 1.40
C GLY A 105 5.38 -1.75 2.69
N CYS A 106 5.88 -0.52 2.65
CA CYS A 106 6.57 0.15 3.75
C CYS A 106 5.60 1.06 4.52
N GLY A 107 5.88 1.31 5.79
CA GLY A 107 5.14 2.24 6.63
C GLY A 107 6.04 2.95 7.63
N LEU A 108 5.49 3.24 8.81
CA LEU A 108 6.18 4.07 9.81
C LEU A 108 7.50 3.46 10.29
N ARG A 109 7.59 2.14 10.43
CA ARG A 109 8.82 1.48 10.89
C ARG A 109 9.96 1.68 9.90
N GLU A 110 9.68 1.49 8.62
CA GLU A 110 10.65 1.73 7.56
C GLU A 110 11.00 3.22 7.46
N GLY A 111 10.03 4.12 7.64
CA GLY A 111 10.28 5.56 7.72
C GLY A 111 11.22 5.94 8.86
N LEU A 112 11.00 5.41 10.07
CA LEU A 112 11.88 5.64 11.23
C LEU A 112 13.28 5.04 11.02
N PHE A 113 13.35 3.87 10.38
CA PHE A 113 14.62 3.28 10.01
C PHE A 113 15.40 4.18 9.05
N TYR A 114 14.77 4.67 7.97
CA TYR A 114 15.43 5.56 7.01
C TYR A 114 15.77 6.92 7.62
N ASP A 115 14.99 7.40 8.58
CA ASP A 115 15.31 8.61 9.33
C ASP A 115 16.60 8.45 10.15
N TYR A 116 16.68 7.36 10.93
CA TYR A 116 17.89 7.01 11.67
C TYR A 116 19.08 6.75 10.74
N TYR A 117 18.86 5.96 9.68
CA TYR A 117 19.90 5.58 8.74
C TYR A 117 20.43 6.79 7.97
N GLY A 118 19.55 7.71 7.57
CA GLY A 118 19.90 8.95 6.90
C GLY A 118 20.81 9.83 7.74
N ALA A 119 20.43 10.02 9.01
CA ALA A 119 21.18 10.80 9.98
C ALA A 119 22.60 10.25 10.24
N HIS A 120 22.78 8.92 10.21
CA HIS A 120 24.05 8.29 10.60
C HIS A 120 24.91 7.83 9.41
N TYR A 121 24.31 7.55 8.25
CA TYR A 121 24.98 6.86 7.14
C TYR A 121 24.78 7.50 5.76
N LEU A 122 23.79 8.40 5.55
CA LEU A 122 23.55 9.08 4.26
C LEU A 122 23.85 10.58 4.29
N GLY A 123 24.80 11.01 5.12
CA GLY A 123 25.22 12.41 5.18
C GLY A 123 24.15 13.36 5.75
N GLY A 124 23.24 12.84 6.57
CA GLY A 124 22.20 13.63 7.23
C GLY A 124 20.89 13.76 6.44
N ASN A 125 20.78 13.16 5.25
CA ASN A 125 19.54 13.16 4.48
C ASN A 125 18.86 11.78 4.52
N SER A 126 17.63 11.75 4.99
CA SER A 126 16.81 10.54 5.11
C SER A 126 16.06 10.19 3.81
N ILE A 127 16.15 11.05 2.80
CA ILE A 127 15.54 10.86 1.49
C ILE A 127 16.60 10.32 0.53
N ILE A 128 16.30 9.16 -0.06
CA ILE A 128 17.11 8.55 -1.13
C ILE A 128 16.54 9.01 -2.46
N ASP A 129 17.37 9.65 -3.30
CA ASP A 129 16.94 10.23 -4.58
C ASP A 129 16.46 9.16 -5.57
N ASP A 130 17.20 8.04 -5.68
CA ASP A 130 16.81 6.89 -6.50
C ASP A 130 16.71 5.62 -5.65
N ILE A 131 15.51 5.35 -5.15
CA ILE A 131 15.23 4.18 -4.31
C ILE A 131 15.40 2.86 -5.07
N LEU A 132 15.23 2.86 -6.40
CA LEU A 132 15.36 1.66 -7.21
C LEU A 132 16.83 1.26 -7.32
N VAL A 133 17.68 2.22 -7.70
CA VAL A 133 19.14 2.01 -7.77
C VAL A 133 19.68 1.64 -6.39
N HIS A 134 19.31 2.39 -5.34
CA HIS A 134 19.75 2.07 -3.98
C HIS A 134 19.34 0.67 -3.53
N SER A 135 18.11 0.23 -3.87
CA SER A 135 17.66 -1.13 -3.57
C SER A 135 18.44 -2.19 -4.35
N ALA A 136 18.75 -1.92 -5.62
CA ALA A 136 19.55 -2.82 -6.45
C ALA A 136 20.99 -2.93 -5.92
N GLU A 137 21.62 -1.80 -5.57
CA GLU A 137 22.94 -1.77 -4.94
C GLU A 137 22.97 -2.54 -3.62
N ASN A 138 21.94 -2.38 -2.78
CA ASN A 138 21.83 -3.14 -1.53
C ASN A 138 21.74 -4.66 -1.76
N VAL A 139 21.08 -5.11 -2.85
CA VAL A 139 21.06 -6.53 -3.23
C VAL A 139 22.45 -6.99 -3.68
N LEU A 140 23.16 -6.16 -4.47
CA LEU A 140 24.51 -6.46 -4.94
C LEU A 140 25.51 -6.59 -3.78
N LEU A 141 25.37 -5.81 -2.70
CA LEU A 141 26.22 -5.92 -1.51
C LEU A 141 26.16 -7.32 -0.84
N GLY A 142 25.08 -8.07 -1.04
CA GLY A 142 24.93 -9.43 -0.56
C GLY A 142 25.58 -10.51 -1.44
N MET A 143 26.10 -10.16 -2.61
CA MET A 143 26.67 -11.10 -3.58
C MET A 143 28.17 -11.32 -3.37
N THR A 144 28.67 -12.47 -3.81
CA THR A 144 30.10 -12.76 -3.85
C THR A 144 30.81 -11.90 -4.91
N LYS A 145 32.13 -11.74 -4.75
CA LYS A 145 32.96 -11.02 -5.72
C LYS A 145 32.87 -11.58 -7.14
N HIS A 146 32.69 -12.90 -7.29
CA HIS A 146 32.56 -13.53 -8.60
C HIS A 146 31.21 -13.18 -9.27
N GLU A 147 30.12 -13.21 -8.51
CA GLU A 147 28.78 -12.83 -8.99
C GLU A 147 28.73 -11.35 -9.40
N LEU A 148 29.38 -10.47 -8.64
CA LEU A 148 29.46 -9.04 -8.95
C LEU A 148 30.22 -8.74 -10.25
N VAL A 149 31.28 -9.49 -10.55
CA VAL A 149 32.01 -9.34 -11.82
C VAL A 149 31.12 -9.78 -12.98
N HIS A 150 30.38 -10.88 -12.83
CA HIS A 150 29.47 -11.36 -13.87
C HIS A 150 28.29 -10.42 -14.11
N ALA A 151 27.69 -9.85 -13.05
CA ALA A 151 26.56 -8.93 -13.15
C ALA A 151 26.87 -7.58 -13.84
N LYS A 152 28.15 -7.27 -14.06
CA LYS A 152 28.61 -6.06 -14.78
C LYS A 152 28.69 -6.24 -16.30
N TYR A 153 28.61 -7.48 -16.80
CA TYR A 153 28.58 -7.82 -18.23
C TYR A 153 27.15 -8.13 -18.67
#